data_AF-A0A382L7Y6-F1
#
_entry.id   AF-A0A382L7Y6-F1
#
_cell.length_a   1.000
_cell.length_b   1.000
_cell.length_c   1.000
_cell.angle_alpha   90.00
_cell.angle_beta   90.00
_cell.angle_gamma   90.00
#
_symmetry.space_group_name_H-M   'P 1'
#
loop_
_entity.id
_entity.type
_entity.pdbx_description
1 polymer ?
#
loop_
_entity_poly.entity_id
_entity_poly.type
_entity_poly.pdbx_seq_one_letter_code
_entity_poly.pdbx_strand_id
1 'polypeptide(L)'
;MMLMTLLPAAQAFVLMGQPNANEVAAWNYTDDLGAPKSIDREYKRFFRWNTPHFVYSFDASFVSYFGPEGMTAVDEAMTVINDFFDPADGSYDGVSELDLEKHGFAGNYNTTWINTTAQNAQVIDIKSMVLGMMVNHLGLGNPHRHAFSIVGTNNNAAGTAINISVALRNYDPRSNMETDMINGVQYSYRLIHDIAAQIGVGNAWAVADMEEFTSDTSGNAWSSVAAVVDAFYGNTSLFWTDTPSLFNFGVYYDGYNAMGGQFQPRHALTYDDAGGLKYLYSKNNISYDFPDPDVLLVESPSFVPESLQSIYDPNSVNGRRSHTIFPRRGLTGAFPAIAPFGNPFRG
;
A
#
# COMPACT_ATOMS: atom_id res chain seq x y z
N MET A 1 17.77 -14.32 41.48
CA MET A 1 17.21 -14.90 40.25
C MET A 1 16.22 -13.89 39.71
N MET A 2 16.68 -13.01 38.82
CA MET A 2 15.92 -11.88 38.29
C MET A 2 15.27 -12.34 36.99
N LEU A 3 13.96 -12.53 37.00
CA LEU A 3 13.18 -12.82 35.81
C LEU A 3 12.83 -11.48 35.16
N MET A 4 13.68 -11.06 34.22
CA MET A 4 13.41 -9.91 33.37
C MET A 4 12.58 -10.41 32.18
N THR A 5 11.25 -10.36 32.28
CA THR A 5 10.37 -10.57 31.13
C THR A 5 10.35 -9.28 30.31
N LEU A 6 11.31 -9.16 29.39
CA LEU A 6 11.20 -8.25 28.25
C LEU A 6 10.44 -9.00 27.16
N LEU A 7 9.16 -8.68 26.97
CA LEU A 7 8.50 -8.92 25.70
C LEU A 7 9.00 -7.84 24.73
N PRO A 8 9.71 -8.18 23.64
CA PRO A 8 10.07 -7.20 22.62
C PRO A 8 8.87 -6.91 21.73
N ALA A 9 8.80 -5.66 21.27
CA ALA A 9 7.69 -5.04 20.54
C ALA A 9 7.42 -5.67 19.16
N ALA A 10 6.13 -5.78 18.83
CA ALA A 10 5.63 -5.85 17.46
C ALA A 10 5.09 -4.45 17.09
N GLN A 11 5.33 -3.99 15.87
CA GLN A 11 4.56 -2.92 15.20
C GLN A 11 3.99 -3.52 13.91
N ALA A 12 3.07 -2.92 13.15
CA ALA A 12 2.29 -3.60 12.12
C ALA A 12 1.65 -2.78 10.98
N PHE A 13 1.49 -3.36 9.78
CA PHE A 13 0.84 -2.72 8.62
C PHE A 13 -0.35 -3.49 8.04
N VAL A 14 -1.25 -2.79 7.33
CA VAL A 14 -2.38 -3.38 6.57
C VAL A 14 -2.18 -3.22 5.06
N LEU A 15 -2.59 -4.22 4.28
CA LEU A 15 -2.49 -4.25 2.82
C LEU A 15 -3.84 -3.95 2.16
N MET A 16 -3.84 -3.33 0.98
CA MET A 16 -5.04 -2.98 0.21
C MET A 16 -5.05 -3.56 -1.20
N GLY A 17 -6.25 -3.62 -1.76
CA GLY A 17 -6.50 -3.63 -3.19
C GLY A 17 -7.90 -4.13 -3.55
N GLN A 18 -8.15 -4.58 -4.78
CA GLN A 18 -9.52 -4.75 -5.27
C GLN A 18 -10.43 -5.61 -4.36
N PRO A 19 -11.66 -5.18 -4.03
CA PRO A 19 -12.60 -5.91 -3.18
C PRO A 19 -12.75 -7.40 -3.53
N ASN A 20 -12.85 -8.25 -2.51
CA ASN A 20 -13.04 -9.69 -2.69
C ASN A 20 -14.52 -9.99 -2.84
N ALA A 21 -14.94 -10.60 -3.95
CA ALA A 21 -16.35 -10.94 -4.19
C ALA A 21 -16.98 -11.82 -3.09
N ASN A 22 -16.18 -12.56 -2.32
CA ASN A 22 -16.65 -13.40 -1.22
C ASN A 22 -16.79 -12.63 0.12
N GLU A 23 -16.31 -11.39 0.21
CA GLU A 23 -16.49 -10.52 1.38
C GLU A 23 -17.63 -9.53 1.11
N VAL A 24 -18.50 -9.34 2.10
CA VAL A 24 -19.78 -8.65 1.93
C VAL A 24 -19.61 -7.16 2.23
N ALA A 25 -19.91 -6.31 1.24
CA ALA A 25 -19.69 -4.86 1.34
C ALA A 25 -20.48 -4.20 2.48
N ALA A 26 -21.62 -4.80 2.86
CA ALA A 26 -22.41 -4.39 4.03
C ALA A 26 -21.65 -4.45 5.36
N TRP A 27 -20.46 -5.06 5.42
CA TRP A 27 -19.61 -5.12 6.61
C TRP A 27 -18.48 -4.08 6.59
N ASN A 28 -18.70 -2.98 5.88
CA ASN A 28 -17.80 -1.81 5.77
C ASN A 28 -16.35 -2.15 5.37
N TYR A 29 -16.15 -3.25 4.65
CA TYR A 29 -14.82 -3.75 4.29
C TYR A 29 -14.23 -3.08 3.04
N THR A 30 -14.96 -2.17 2.40
CA THR A 30 -14.51 -1.49 1.17
C THR A 30 -14.25 -0.02 1.43
N ASP A 31 -13.30 0.51 0.66
CA ASP A 31 -12.86 1.89 0.63
C ASP A 31 -12.67 2.34 -0.83
N ASP A 32 -12.56 3.65 -1.05
CA ASP A 32 -12.41 4.25 -2.38
C ASP A 32 -11.13 3.76 -3.08
N LEU A 33 -10.07 3.46 -2.32
CA LEU A 33 -8.80 2.96 -2.83
C LEU A 33 -8.66 1.43 -2.81
N GLY A 34 -9.71 0.70 -2.38
CA GLY A 34 -9.75 -0.76 -2.42
C GLY A 34 -10.40 -1.38 -1.19
N ALA A 35 -9.93 -2.56 -0.80
CA ALA A 35 -10.38 -3.30 0.36
C ALA A 35 -9.18 -4.02 0.99
N PRO A 36 -9.19 -4.23 2.31
CA PRO A 36 -8.02 -4.75 2.98
C PRO A 36 -7.78 -6.22 2.66
N LYS A 37 -6.50 -6.60 2.65
CA LYS A 37 -6.00 -7.89 2.19
C LYS A 37 -5.23 -8.60 3.26
N SER A 38 -5.38 -9.93 3.26
CA SER A 38 -4.67 -10.83 4.17
C SER A 38 -3.51 -11.49 3.45
N ILE A 39 -2.44 -11.77 4.19
CA ILE A 39 -1.24 -12.48 3.71
C ILE A 39 -1.40 -14.00 3.85
N ASP A 40 -2.17 -14.45 4.85
CA ASP A 40 -2.22 -15.83 5.37
C ASP A 40 -3.37 -16.68 4.78
N ARG A 41 -4.43 -16.05 4.28
CA ARG A 41 -5.64 -16.75 3.80
C ARG A 41 -5.50 -17.27 2.36
N GLU A 42 -4.83 -18.41 2.25
CA GLU A 42 -4.81 -19.35 1.10
C GLU A 42 -4.04 -18.90 -0.16
N TYR A 43 -4.05 -17.61 -0.49
CA TYR A 43 -3.18 -17.00 -1.51
C TYR A 43 -2.79 -15.59 -1.07
N LYS A 44 -1.58 -15.16 -1.40
CA LYS A 44 -1.15 -13.76 -1.26
C LYS A 44 -2.05 -12.88 -2.14
N ARG A 45 -2.97 -12.12 -1.53
CA ARG A 45 -4.00 -11.32 -2.23
C ARG A 45 -3.77 -9.83 -2.10
N PHE A 46 -2.52 -9.37 -2.01
CA PHE A 46 -2.23 -7.94 -1.98
C PHE A 46 -2.06 -7.39 -3.38
N PHE A 47 -2.28 -6.08 -3.52
CA PHE A 47 -2.01 -5.36 -4.75
C PHE A 47 -0.79 -4.48 -4.56
N ARG A 48 -0.03 -4.32 -5.64
CA ARG A 48 1.11 -3.40 -5.73
C ARG A 48 1.29 -3.04 -7.19
N TRP A 49 2.00 -1.97 -7.45
CA TRP A 49 2.44 -1.67 -8.81
C TRP A 49 3.67 -2.50 -9.17
N ASN A 50 3.67 -3.10 -10.36
CA ASN A 50 4.83 -3.83 -10.87
C ASN A 50 5.78 -2.96 -11.71
N THR A 51 5.32 -1.78 -12.16
CA THR A 51 6.11 -0.85 -12.97
C THR A 51 6.77 0.20 -12.07
N PRO A 52 8.10 0.38 -12.13
CA PRO A 52 8.81 1.34 -11.27
C PRO A 52 8.74 2.79 -11.78
N HIS A 53 8.17 3.02 -12.96
CA HIS A 53 8.10 4.33 -13.60
C HIS A 53 6.67 4.83 -13.68
N PHE A 54 6.37 5.89 -12.93
CA PHE A 54 5.13 6.64 -13.03
C PHE A 54 5.37 8.00 -13.68
N VAL A 55 4.42 8.41 -14.50
CA VAL A 55 4.39 9.75 -15.09
C VAL A 55 3.11 10.42 -14.60
N TYR A 56 3.25 11.58 -13.98
CA TYR A 56 2.12 12.41 -13.56
C TYR A 56 2.20 13.79 -14.21
N SER A 57 1.07 14.49 -14.22
CA SER A 57 0.95 15.84 -14.77
C SER A 57 -0.09 16.64 -14.00
N PHE A 58 0.08 17.95 -13.98
CA PHE A 58 -0.88 18.87 -13.35
C PHE A 58 -1.89 19.37 -14.37
N ASP A 59 -3.16 19.42 -13.99
CA ASP A 59 -4.18 20.06 -14.81
C ASP A 59 -4.15 21.59 -14.67
N ALA A 60 -4.80 22.30 -15.58
CA ALA A 60 -4.81 23.76 -15.58
C ALA A 60 -5.47 24.34 -14.31
N SER A 61 -6.47 23.66 -13.75
CA SER A 61 -7.17 24.05 -12.52
C SER A 61 -6.26 24.02 -11.31
N PHE A 62 -5.49 22.95 -11.14
CA PHE A 62 -4.55 22.77 -10.05
C PHE A 62 -3.46 23.85 -10.11
N VAL A 63 -2.88 24.07 -11.29
CA VAL A 63 -1.87 25.12 -11.49
C VAL A 63 -2.43 26.50 -11.21
N SER A 64 -3.68 26.77 -11.62
CA SER A 64 -4.31 28.08 -11.38
C SER A 64 -4.65 28.33 -9.92
N TYR A 65 -4.97 27.28 -9.16
CA TYR A 65 -5.37 27.39 -7.76
C TYR A 65 -4.19 27.35 -6.79
N PHE A 66 -3.31 26.35 -6.94
CA PHE A 66 -2.19 26.14 -6.02
C PHE A 66 -0.86 26.76 -6.48
N GLY A 67 -0.77 27.11 -7.76
CA GLY A 67 0.43 27.72 -8.32
C GLY A 67 1.67 26.80 -8.30
N PRO A 68 2.85 27.39 -8.57
CA PRO A 68 4.13 26.69 -8.55
C PRO A 68 4.46 26.04 -7.19
N GLU A 69 4.01 26.63 -6.09
CA GLU A 69 4.26 26.13 -4.73
C GLU A 69 3.54 24.80 -4.48
N GLY A 70 2.28 24.67 -4.94
CA GLY A 70 1.56 23.39 -4.84
C GLY A 70 2.14 22.30 -5.72
N MET A 71 2.62 22.66 -6.92
CA MET A 71 3.34 21.71 -7.79
C MET A 71 4.61 21.21 -7.10
N THR A 72 5.39 22.12 -6.50
CA THR A 72 6.60 21.78 -5.75
C THR A 72 6.27 20.86 -4.56
N ALA A 73 5.17 21.10 -3.85
CA ALA A 73 4.75 20.24 -2.74
C ALA A 73 4.43 18.80 -3.19
N VAL A 74 3.82 18.64 -4.37
CA VAL A 74 3.55 17.32 -4.97
C VAL A 74 4.84 16.64 -5.39
N ASP A 75 5.76 17.37 -6.04
CA ASP A 75 7.06 16.85 -6.45
C ASP A 75 7.92 16.42 -5.23
N GLU A 76 7.85 17.17 -4.12
CA GLU A 76 8.51 16.81 -2.86
C GLU A 76 7.91 15.54 -2.25
N ALA A 77 6.58 15.35 -2.30
CA ALA A 77 5.94 14.10 -1.85
C ALA A 77 6.41 12.89 -2.69
N MET A 78 6.53 13.06 -4.01
CA MET A 78 7.07 12.02 -4.89
C MET A 78 8.55 11.76 -4.63
N THR A 79 9.32 12.81 -4.33
CA THR A 79 10.74 12.69 -3.97
C THR A 79 10.92 11.87 -2.71
N VAL A 80 10.09 12.09 -1.69
CA VAL A 80 10.04 11.26 -0.48
C VAL A 80 9.83 9.80 -0.88
N ILE A 81 8.76 9.47 -1.63
CA ILE A 81 8.49 8.09 -2.04
C ILE A 81 9.66 7.47 -2.82
N ASN A 82 10.25 8.22 -3.76
CA ASN A 82 11.38 7.72 -4.54
C ASN A 82 12.61 7.45 -3.67
N ASP A 83 12.89 8.30 -2.69
CA ASP A 83 13.99 8.11 -1.72
C ASP A 83 13.79 6.84 -0.88
N PHE A 84 12.54 6.45 -0.58
CA PHE A 84 12.27 5.15 0.04
C PHE A 84 12.68 3.96 -0.85
N PHE A 85 12.51 4.04 -2.17
CA PHE A 85 12.84 2.93 -3.07
C PHE A 85 14.32 2.91 -3.46
N ASP A 86 14.87 4.08 -3.75
CA ASP A 86 16.25 4.31 -4.17
C ASP A 86 16.79 5.55 -3.41
N PRO A 87 17.39 5.35 -2.23
CA PRO A 87 17.76 6.44 -1.34
C PRO A 87 18.93 7.25 -1.91
N ALA A 88 18.80 8.57 -1.90
CA ALA A 88 19.81 9.48 -2.47
C ALA A 88 21.18 9.39 -1.74
N ASP A 89 21.17 8.94 -0.48
CA ASP A 89 22.37 8.74 0.34
C ASP A 89 23.07 7.39 0.10
N GLY A 90 22.47 6.49 -0.69
CA GLY A 90 23.00 5.16 -0.98
C GLY A 90 22.98 4.22 0.24
N SER A 91 22.10 4.45 1.22
CA SER A 91 22.02 3.64 2.44
C SER A 91 21.66 2.17 2.20
N TYR A 92 20.96 1.86 1.09
CA TYR A 92 20.60 0.51 0.64
C TYR A 92 20.33 0.49 -0.88
N ASP A 93 20.57 -0.64 -1.55
CA ASP A 93 20.30 -0.83 -2.98
C ASP A 93 18.96 -1.57 -3.18
N GLY A 94 17.90 -0.78 -3.25
CA GLY A 94 16.53 -1.26 -3.40
C GLY A 94 15.91 -1.81 -2.12
N VAL A 95 14.58 -1.81 -2.09
CA VAL A 95 13.76 -2.14 -0.91
C VAL A 95 14.03 -3.53 -0.30
N SER A 96 14.59 -4.46 -1.07
CA SER A 96 14.95 -5.78 -0.52
C SER A 96 16.17 -5.76 0.41
N GLU A 97 17.07 -4.79 0.24
CA GLU A 97 18.24 -4.60 1.11
C GLU A 97 17.94 -3.65 2.28
N LEU A 98 16.76 -3.04 2.30
CA LEU A 98 16.30 -2.20 3.39
C LEU A 98 16.23 -3.00 4.70
N ASP A 99 17.06 -2.66 5.66
CA ASP A 99 16.92 -3.05 7.06
C ASP A 99 16.22 -1.92 7.84
N LEU A 100 15.08 -2.23 8.46
CA LEU A 100 14.29 -1.24 9.18
C LEU A 100 15.00 -0.75 10.45
N GLU A 101 15.81 -1.59 11.09
CA GLU A 101 16.59 -1.21 12.27
C GLU A 101 17.80 -0.37 11.89
N LYS A 102 18.68 -0.96 11.08
CA LYS A 102 19.97 -0.36 10.76
C LYS A 102 19.81 1.01 10.13
N HIS A 103 18.77 1.14 9.31
CA HIS A 103 18.62 2.32 8.51
C HIS A 103 17.62 3.34 9.09
N GLY A 104 17.08 3.15 10.31
CA GLY A 104 16.36 4.23 11.01
C GLY A 104 14.85 4.30 10.83
N PHE A 105 14.21 3.17 10.55
CA PHE A 105 12.75 3.07 10.68
C PHE A 105 12.34 2.54 12.05
N ALA A 106 13.15 1.69 12.70
CA ALA A 106 12.82 1.08 13.98
C ALA A 106 12.77 2.13 15.09
N GLY A 107 11.56 2.57 15.42
CA GLY A 107 11.32 3.70 16.33
C GLY A 107 10.58 4.86 15.67
N ASN A 108 10.48 4.89 14.34
CA ASN A 108 9.78 5.95 13.62
C ASN A 108 8.26 5.75 13.64
N TYR A 109 7.67 5.73 14.83
CA TYR A 109 6.25 5.45 15.03
C TYR A 109 5.36 6.65 14.72
N ASN A 110 5.91 7.87 14.79
CA ASN A 110 5.18 9.06 14.46
C ASN A 110 6.11 10.08 13.80
N THR A 111 5.75 10.49 12.58
CA THR A 111 6.43 11.52 11.78
C THR A 111 5.60 12.80 11.65
N THR A 112 4.46 12.88 12.34
CA THR A 112 3.57 14.03 12.32
C THR A 112 4.09 15.18 13.16
N TRP A 113 3.75 16.39 12.73
CA TRP A 113 3.93 17.58 13.51
C TRP A 113 2.78 18.56 13.31
N ILE A 114 2.59 19.43 14.30
CA ILE A 114 1.53 20.44 14.30
C ILE A 114 2.13 21.82 14.13
N ASN A 115 1.74 22.51 13.06
CA ASN A 115 1.94 23.94 12.91
C ASN A 115 0.69 24.68 13.41
N THR A 116 0.78 25.25 14.61
CA THR A 116 -0.36 25.93 15.26
C THR A 116 -0.86 27.14 14.49
N THR A 117 0.01 27.84 13.75
CA THR A 117 -0.41 28.95 12.89
C THR A 117 -1.24 28.45 11.72
N ALA A 118 -0.80 27.39 11.05
CA ALA A 118 -1.55 26.75 9.96
C ALA A 118 -2.85 26.12 10.45
N GLN A 119 -2.85 25.53 11.65
CA GLN A 119 -4.03 24.94 12.29
C GLN A 119 -5.10 26.00 12.57
N ASN A 120 -4.71 27.15 13.15
CA ASN A 120 -5.63 28.26 13.39
C ASN A 120 -6.19 28.86 12.10
N ALA A 121 -5.42 28.80 11.01
CA ALA A 121 -5.84 29.22 9.68
C ALA A 121 -6.59 28.14 8.89
N GLN A 122 -6.80 26.96 9.49
CA GLN A 122 -7.45 25.81 8.84
C GLN A 122 -6.80 25.42 7.50
N VAL A 123 -5.48 25.41 7.45
CA VAL A 123 -4.71 25.07 6.24
C VAL A 123 -4.37 23.58 6.23
N ILE A 124 -4.55 22.93 5.08
CA ILE A 124 -4.16 21.53 4.84
C ILE A 124 -2.82 21.50 4.12
N ASP A 125 -1.92 20.61 4.55
CA ASP A 125 -0.64 20.39 3.88
C ASP A 125 -0.80 19.45 2.67
N ILE A 126 -0.53 19.99 1.48
CA ILE A 126 -0.68 19.26 0.21
C ILE A 126 0.34 18.13 0.10
N LYS A 127 1.58 18.34 0.55
CA LYS A 127 2.65 17.33 0.50
C LYS A 127 2.23 16.07 1.25
N SER A 128 1.80 16.23 2.50
CA SER A 128 1.34 15.11 3.34
C SER A 128 0.14 14.39 2.75
N MET A 129 -0.82 15.14 2.21
CA MET A 129 -2.00 14.57 1.55
C MET A 129 -1.62 13.69 0.37
N VAL A 130 -0.76 14.20 -0.54
CA VAL A 130 -0.28 13.45 -1.71
C VAL A 130 0.54 12.24 -1.29
N LEU A 131 1.43 12.39 -0.30
CA LEU A 131 2.22 11.30 0.24
C LEU A 131 1.32 10.16 0.73
N GLY A 132 0.30 10.47 1.54
CA GLY A 132 -0.66 9.48 2.04
C GLY A 132 -1.49 8.80 0.95
N MET A 133 -1.96 9.58 -0.03
CA MET A 133 -2.67 9.04 -1.20
C MET A 133 -1.79 8.06 -1.98
N MET A 134 -0.54 8.42 -2.21
CA MET A 134 0.39 7.58 -2.96
C MET A 134 0.81 6.34 -2.18
N VAL A 135 1.00 6.41 -0.85
CA VAL A 135 1.24 5.22 -0.01
C VAL A 135 0.08 4.23 -0.13
N ASN A 136 -1.16 4.72 -0.12
CA ASN A 136 -2.31 3.86 -0.37
C ASN A 136 -2.30 3.28 -1.78
N HIS A 137 -2.01 4.12 -2.77
CA HIS A 137 -1.95 3.72 -4.17
C HIS A 137 -0.86 2.67 -4.46
N LEU A 138 0.21 2.66 -3.67
CA LEU A 138 1.27 1.65 -3.73
C LEU A 138 0.88 0.30 -3.11
N GLY A 139 -0.28 0.22 -2.42
CA GLY A 139 -0.87 -1.02 -1.94
C GLY A 139 -1.03 -1.14 -0.42
N LEU A 140 -0.72 -0.09 0.35
CA LEU A 140 -0.99 -0.07 1.80
C LEU A 140 -2.38 0.46 2.10
N GLY A 141 -2.94 0.04 3.22
CA GLY A 141 -4.21 0.55 3.71
C GLY A 141 -4.06 1.27 5.02
N ASN A 142 -5.09 2.04 5.36
CA ASN A 142 -5.18 2.60 6.69
C ASN A 142 -5.26 1.46 7.73
N PRO A 143 -4.22 1.25 8.56
CA PRO A 143 -4.27 0.22 9.58
C PRO A 143 -5.26 0.56 10.70
N HIS A 144 -5.65 1.83 10.83
CA HIS A 144 -6.57 2.32 11.84
C HIS A 144 -8.05 2.19 11.48
N ARG A 145 -8.35 1.62 10.31
CA ARG A 145 -9.72 1.34 9.83
C ARG A 145 -9.93 -0.13 9.47
N HIS A 146 -8.84 -0.81 9.13
CA HIS A 146 -8.88 -2.11 8.48
C HIS A 146 -8.01 -3.16 9.15
N ALA A 147 -7.42 -2.86 10.32
CA ALA A 147 -6.70 -3.86 11.09
C ALA A 147 -7.65 -4.97 11.52
N PHE A 148 -8.86 -4.63 11.94
CA PHE A 148 -9.90 -5.61 12.28
C PHE A 148 -11.02 -5.52 11.27
N SER A 149 -11.36 -6.62 10.60
CA SER A 149 -12.53 -6.60 9.73
C SER A 149 -13.29 -7.90 9.74
N ILE A 150 -14.61 -7.80 9.59
CA ILE A 150 -15.52 -8.93 9.64
C ILE A 150 -15.31 -9.80 8.41
N VAL A 151 -15.04 -11.09 8.62
CA VAL A 151 -14.81 -12.08 7.56
C VAL A 151 -15.93 -13.10 7.42
N GLY A 152 -16.86 -13.11 8.37
CA GLY A 152 -17.99 -14.03 8.35
C GLY A 152 -18.97 -13.75 9.46
N THR A 153 -20.24 -14.07 9.23
CA THR A 153 -21.27 -14.11 10.25
C THR A 153 -22.03 -15.41 10.13
N ASN A 154 -22.39 -16.01 11.27
CA ASN A 154 -23.20 -17.22 11.32
C ASN A 154 -24.15 -17.13 12.52
N ASN A 155 -25.37 -17.65 12.39
CA ASN A 155 -26.25 -17.74 13.56
C ASN A 155 -25.79 -18.83 14.52
N ASN A 156 -26.00 -18.63 15.81
CA ASN A 156 -25.89 -19.71 16.79
C ASN A 156 -26.94 -20.82 16.50
N ALA A 157 -26.74 -22.02 17.05
CA ALA A 157 -27.64 -23.14 16.80
C ALA A 157 -29.11 -22.88 17.18
N ALA A 158 -29.36 -21.93 18.10
CA ALA A 158 -30.69 -21.54 18.55
C ALA A 158 -31.34 -20.41 17.70
N GLY A 159 -30.60 -19.79 16.76
CA GLY A 159 -31.07 -18.65 15.97
C GLY A 159 -31.30 -17.37 16.78
N THR A 160 -30.75 -17.27 17.98
CA THR A 160 -30.95 -16.15 18.92
C THR A 160 -29.79 -15.17 18.98
N ALA A 161 -28.63 -15.53 18.44
CA ALA A 161 -27.44 -14.67 18.41
C ALA A 161 -26.67 -14.87 17.11
N ILE A 162 -26.01 -13.80 16.66
CA ILE A 162 -25.10 -13.81 15.51
C ILE A 162 -23.67 -13.95 16.04
N ASN A 163 -22.97 -14.99 15.61
CA ASN A 163 -21.54 -15.15 15.80
C ASN A 163 -20.81 -14.41 14.69
N ILE A 164 -19.89 -13.53 15.06
CA ILE A 164 -19.06 -12.77 14.12
C ILE A 164 -17.66 -13.36 14.11
N SER A 165 -17.13 -13.61 12.93
CA SER A 165 -15.73 -13.94 12.71
C SER A 165 -15.00 -12.68 12.29
N VAL A 166 -14.00 -12.29 13.07
CA VAL A 166 -13.15 -11.12 12.82
C VAL A 166 -11.76 -11.62 12.44
N ALA A 167 -11.17 -11.00 11.43
CA ALA A 167 -9.78 -11.25 11.07
C ALA A 167 -8.92 -10.02 11.39
N LEU A 168 -7.69 -10.30 11.81
CA LEU A 168 -6.64 -9.31 12.04
C LEU A 168 -5.79 -9.22 10.76
N ARG A 169 -5.88 -8.12 10.03
CA ARG A 169 -5.20 -7.91 8.73
C ARG A 169 -3.92 -7.09 8.84
N ASN A 170 -3.48 -6.89 10.07
CA ASN A 170 -2.35 -6.05 10.42
C ASN A 170 -1.14 -6.92 10.76
N TYR A 171 0.01 -6.68 10.14
CA TYR A 171 1.16 -7.60 10.15
C TYR A 171 2.45 -6.94 10.58
N ASP A 172 3.27 -7.63 11.37
CA ASP A 172 4.51 -7.05 11.87
C ASP A 172 5.60 -6.89 10.80
N PRO A 173 6.19 -5.70 10.59
CA PRO A 173 7.25 -5.47 9.60
C PRO A 173 8.46 -6.39 9.68
N ARG A 174 8.73 -6.98 10.86
CA ARG A 174 9.86 -7.91 11.03
C ARG A 174 9.46 -9.35 10.80
N SER A 175 8.43 -9.81 11.51
CA SER A 175 8.03 -11.21 11.50
C SER A 175 7.03 -11.55 10.41
N ASN A 176 6.32 -10.57 9.86
CA ASN A 176 5.16 -10.70 8.98
C ASN A 176 4.04 -11.56 9.58
N MET A 177 3.97 -11.63 10.91
CA MET A 177 2.88 -12.29 11.64
C MET A 177 1.80 -11.28 11.98
N GLU A 178 0.56 -11.75 12.10
CA GLU A 178 -0.55 -10.90 12.51
C GLU A 178 -0.34 -10.33 13.92
N THR A 179 -0.66 -9.06 14.10
CA THR A 179 -0.47 -8.33 15.36
C THR A 179 -1.43 -7.16 15.46
N ASP A 180 -1.90 -6.89 16.67
CA ASP A 180 -2.80 -5.79 17.04
C ASP A 180 -2.03 -4.50 17.39
N MET A 181 -0.71 -4.50 17.26
CA MET A 181 0.16 -3.37 17.56
C MET A 181 0.47 -2.55 16.31
N ILE A 182 -0.02 -1.31 16.21
CA ILE A 182 0.28 -0.38 15.10
C ILE A 182 1.16 0.75 15.64
N ASN A 183 2.31 0.97 15.03
CA ASN A 183 3.32 1.99 15.36
C ASN A 183 3.64 1.99 16.86
N GLY A 184 3.75 0.79 17.44
CA GLY A 184 4.07 0.59 18.86
C GLY A 184 2.92 0.83 19.82
N VAL A 185 1.71 1.09 19.31
CA VAL A 185 0.47 1.24 20.09
C VAL A 185 -0.41 0.01 19.91
N GLN A 186 -0.96 -0.53 21.01
CA GLN A 186 -1.90 -1.64 20.95
C GLN A 186 -3.30 -1.14 20.61
N TYR A 187 -3.95 -1.82 19.67
CA TYR A 187 -5.34 -1.59 19.29
C TYR A 187 -6.21 -2.78 19.66
N SER A 188 -7.45 -2.49 20.02
CA SER A 188 -8.57 -3.42 20.12
C SER A 188 -9.61 -3.01 19.08
N TYR A 189 -10.71 -3.75 18.99
CA TYR A 189 -11.86 -3.36 18.19
C TYR A 189 -13.14 -3.34 19.02
N ARG A 190 -14.15 -2.65 18.50
CA ARG A 190 -15.52 -2.66 19.00
C ARG A 190 -16.51 -2.80 17.84
N LEU A 191 -17.61 -3.48 18.10
CA LEU A 191 -18.66 -3.65 17.11
C LEU A 191 -19.51 -2.38 17.02
N ILE A 192 -19.56 -1.77 15.84
CA ILE A 192 -20.49 -0.70 15.48
C ILE A 192 -21.51 -1.24 14.49
N HIS A 193 -22.78 -0.88 14.67
CA HIS A 193 -23.85 -1.29 13.78
C HIS A 193 -24.99 -0.26 13.75
N ASP A 194 -25.85 -0.35 12.74
CA ASP A 194 -26.94 0.59 12.48
C ASP A 194 -28.29 0.26 13.17
N ILE A 195 -28.37 -0.86 13.89
CA ILE A 195 -29.63 -1.26 14.55
C ILE A 195 -30.01 -0.30 15.69
N ALA A 196 -31.27 0.13 15.67
CA ALA A 196 -31.90 0.84 16.77
C ALA A 196 -32.06 -0.05 18.01
N ALA A 197 -31.86 0.51 19.20
CA ALA A 197 -32.04 -0.21 20.45
C ALA A 197 -33.47 -0.78 20.56
N GLN A 198 -33.59 -2.11 20.58
CA GLN A 198 -34.87 -2.82 20.71
C GLN A 198 -34.78 -3.92 21.77
N ILE A 199 -35.90 -4.17 22.46
CA ILE A 199 -36.03 -5.26 23.44
C ILE A 199 -36.66 -6.45 22.71
N GLY A 200 -35.92 -7.54 22.52
CA GLY A 200 -36.39 -8.76 21.83
C GLY A 200 -35.40 -9.28 20.80
N VAL A 201 -35.86 -10.11 19.85
CA VAL A 201 -35.05 -10.59 18.72
C VAL A 201 -34.87 -9.44 17.73
N GLY A 202 -33.67 -8.85 17.70
CA GLY A 202 -33.32 -7.80 16.74
C GLY A 202 -33.25 -8.33 15.30
N ASN A 203 -33.60 -7.47 14.34
CA ASN A 203 -33.41 -7.73 12.91
C ASN A 203 -31.93 -7.87 12.53
N ALA A 204 -31.64 -8.32 11.32
CA ALA A 204 -30.29 -8.35 10.76
C ALA A 204 -29.73 -6.93 10.58
N TRP A 205 -28.42 -6.73 10.85
CA TRP A 205 -27.70 -5.48 10.57
C TRP A 205 -27.78 -5.16 9.08
N ALA A 206 -28.07 -3.90 8.72
CA ALA A 206 -27.89 -3.48 7.33
C ALA A 206 -26.44 -3.04 7.10
N VAL A 207 -25.81 -2.44 8.12
CA VAL A 207 -24.37 -2.14 8.13
C VAL A 207 -23.77 -2.47 9.51
N ALA A 208 -22.60 -3.10 9.51
CA ALA A 208 -21.79 -3.29 10.71
C ALA A 208 -20.30 -3.14 10.40
N ASP A 209 -19.51 -2.77 11.40
CA ASP A 209 -18.06 -2.65 11.31
C ASP A 209 -17.37 -3.01 12.63
N MET A 210 -16.10 -3.40 12.55
CA MET A 210 -15.20 -3.56 13.69
C MET A 210 -14.29 -2.35 13.76
N GLU A 211 -14.76 -1.30 14.43
CA GLU A 211 -13.99 -0.06 14.59
C GLU A 211 -12.82 -0.28 15.55
N GLU A 212 -11.64 0.13 15.11
CA GLU A 212 -10.41 0.18 15.88
C GLU A 212 -10.56 1.11 17.09
N PHE A 213 -9.99 0.70 18.21
CA PHE A 213 -10.02 1.45 19.46
C PHE A 213 -8.72 1.26 20.22
N THR A 214 -8.17 2.34 20.77
CA THR A 214 -7.04 2.28 21.69
C THR A 214 -7.29 3.21 22.87
N SER A 215 -6.81 2.81 24.06
CA SER A 215 -6.77 3.69 25.23
C SER A 215 -5.45 4.46 25.34
N ASP A 216 -4.53 4.26 24.40
CA ASP A 216 -3.26 4.96 24.36
C ASP A 216 -3.49 6.44 23.98
N THR A 217 -2.95 7.34 24.80
CA THR A 217 -3.05 8.79 24.61
C THR A 217 -1.72 9.41 24.18
N SER A 218 -0.73 8.60 23.81
CA SER A 218 0.53 9.06 23.24
C SER A 218 0.30 9.61 21.83
N GLY A 219 1.28 10.35 21.33
CA GLY A 219 1.25 10.85 19.96
C GLY A 219 1.39 9.74 18.89
N ASN A 220 1.63 8.48 19.26
CA ASN A 220 1.81 7.41 18.29
C ASN A 220 0.48 6.80 17.83
N ALA A 221 -0.60 7.03 18.56
CA ALA A 221 -1.92 6.58 18.14
C ALA A 221 -2.34 7.33 16.87
N TRP A 222 -2.90 6.60 15.90
CA TRP A 222 -3.48 7.12 14.66
C TRP A 222 -2.46 7.75 13.69
N SER A 223 -1.18 7.41 13.85
CA SER A 223 -0.03 8.08 13.24
C SER A 223 0.39 7.62 11.85
N SER A 224 -0.26 6.61 11.27
CA SER A 224 0.18 6.02 9.99
C SER A 224 0.00 7.01 8.83
N VAL A 225 0.97 7.06 7.92
CA VAL A 225 0.87 7.87 6.70
C VAL A 225 -0.19 7.31 5.76
N ALA A 226 -0.38 5.98 5.73
CA ALA A 226 -1.47 5.36 4.99
C ALA A 226 -2.86 5.77 5.51
N ALA A 227 -2.96 6.35 6.71
CA ALA A 227 -4.22 6.82 7.28
C ALA A 227 -4.65 8.22 6.82
N VAL A 228 -3.78 8.95 6.13
CA VAL A 228 -4.01 10.35 5.73
C VAL A 228 -5.27 10.52 4.86
N VAL A 229 -5.58 9.55 3.99
CA VAL A 229 -6.72 9.63 3.08
C VAL A 229 -8.04 9.64 3.84
N ASP A 230 -8.16 8.83 4.89
CA ASP A 230 -9.40 8.72 5.68
C ASP A 230 -9.70 9.95 6.53
N ALA A 231 -8.74 10.87 6.73
CA ALA A 231 -8.98 12.14 7.42
C ALA A 231 -10.01 13.03 6.71
N PHE A 232 -10.12 12.91 5.38
CA PHE A 232 -11.00 13.74 4.55
C PHE A 232 -11.93 12.92 3.64
N TYR A 233 -11.55 11.69 3.32
CA TYR A 233 -12.24 10.83 2.35
C TYR A 233 -12.82 9.56 2.97
N GLY A 234 -12.89 9.44 4.29
CA GLY A 234 -13.47 8.27 4.96
C GLY A 234 -14.91 8.01 4.51
N ASN A 235 -15.09 7.10 3.57
CA ASN A 235 -16.38 6.77 2.95
C ASN A 235 -17.09 5.69 3.78
N THR A 236 -17.40 5.99 5.04
CA THR A 236 -18.19 5.08 5.87
C THR A 236 -19.61 5.55 6.01
N SER A 237 -20.55 4.62 5.87
CA SER A 237 -21.96 4.84 6.18
C SER A 237 -22.25 4.89 7.68
N LEU A 238 -21.24 4.67 8.53
CA LEU A 238 -21.29 4.73 9.98
C LEU A 238 -20.41 5.88 10.49
N PHE A 239 -20.91 6.62 11.48
CA PHE A 239 -20.14 7.67 12.15
C PHE A 239 -19.06 7.05 13.02
N TRP A 240 -17.81 7.43 12.79
CA TRP A 240 -16.69 7.15 13.68
C TRP A 240 -16.85 7.92 14.99
N THR A 241 -16.46 7.35 16.13
CA THR A 241 -16.28 8.21 17.32
C THR A 241 -14.95 8.93 17.30
N ASP A 242 -13.93 8.28 16.74
CA ASP A 242 -12.58 8.81 16.63
C ASP A 242 -12.15 8.76 15.16
N THR A 243 -11.63 9.86 14.64
CA THR A 243 -11.13 9.89 13.26
C THR A 243 -9.93 8.95 13.14
N PRO A 244 -9.91 8.00 12.19
CA PRO A 244 -8.86 6.98 12.11
C PRO A 244 -7.56 7.53 11.49
N SER A 245 -7.14 8.73 11.89
CA SER A 245 -5.95 9.44 11.39
C SER A 245 -5.62 10.63 12.28
N LEU A 246 -4.32 10.91 12.48
CA LEU A 246 -3.84 12.17 13.06
C LEU A 246 -3.85 13.34 12.05
N PHE A 247 -3.98 13.05 10.75
CA PHE A 247 -3.94 14.11 9.75
C PHE A 247 -5.16 15.02 9.87
N ASN A 248 -4.93 16.32 9.96
CA ASN A 248 -5.96 17.34 10.10
C ASN A 248 -5.37 18.71 9.70
N PHE A 249 -6.16 19.77 9.80
CA PHE A 249 -5.71 21.14 9.59
C PHE A 249 -4.46 21.47 10.45
N GLY A 250 -3.44 22.01 9.79
CA GLY A 250 -2.16 22.36 10.37
C GLY A 250 -1.26 21.19 10.75
N VAL A 251 -1.66 19.95 10.46
CA VAL A 251 -0.84 18.75 10.65
C VAL A 251 -0.11 18.44 9.34
N TYR A 252 1.16 18.09 9.45
CA TYR A 252 1.98 17.66 8.32
C TYR A 252 2.91 16.51 8.74
N TYR A 253 3.34 15.72 7.76
CA TYR A 253 4.24 14.59 7.89
C TYR A 253 5.57 14.95 7.23
N ASP A 254 6.67 14.72 7.92
CA ASP A 254 7.99 15.12 7.43
C ASP A 254 9.08 14.15 7.90
N GLY A 255 10.10 13.96 7.05
CA GLY A 255 11.28 13.17 7.34
C GLY A 255 12.19 13.80 8.39
N TYR A 256 12.22 15.13 8.52
CA TYR A 256 13.00 15.81 9.58
C TYR A 256 12.54 15.46 11.00
N ASN A 257 11.27 15.10 11.15
CA ASN A 257 10.66 14.73 12.43
C ASN A 257 10.70 13.22 12.67
N ALA A 258 11.22 12.44 11.72
CA ALA A 258 11.39 11.01 11.90
C ALA A 258 12.40 10.72 13.01
N MET A 259 12.11 9.71 13.84
CA MET A 259 13.12 9.19 14.77
C MET A 259 14.29 8.68 13.93
N GLY A 260 15.43 9.37 14.04
CA GLY A 260 16.52 9.26 13.08
C GLY A 260 17.13 7.87 12.95
N GLY A 261 17.70 7.62 11.77
CA GLY A 261 18.72 6.59 11.61
C GLY A 261 20.00 6.96 12.35
N GLN A 262 21.02 6.11 12.22
CA GLN A 262 22.27 6.23 12.98
C GLN A 262 22.97 7.61 12.83
N PHE A 263 22.62 8.41 11.81
CA PHE A 263 23.24 9.72 11.55
C PHE A 263 22.29 10.88 11.16
N GLN A 264 21.06 10.66 10.64
CA GLN A 264 20.14 11.74 10.21
C GLN A 264 18.65 11.29 10.26
N PRO A 265 17.68 12.24 10.34
CA PRO A 265 16.26 11.94 10.15
C PRO A 265 16.03 11.34 8.77
N ARG A 266 15.29 10.22 8.70
CA ARG A 266 15.32 9.39 7.49
C ARG A 266 14.22 9.73 6.50
N HIS A 267 12.96 9.61 6.92
CA HIS A 267 11.86 9.55 5.98
C HIS A 267 10.51 9.83 6.66
N ALA A 268 9.58 10.43 5.93
CA ALA A 268 8.26 10.79 6.46
C ALA A 268 7.34 9.56 6.71
N LEU A 269 7.73 8.36 6.29
CA LEU A 269 6.95 7.13 6.45
C LEU A 269 7.11 6.60 7.87
N THR A 270 6.01 6.19 8.50
CA THR A 270 6.10 5.53 9.79
C THR A 270 6.67 4.11 9.63
N TYR A 271 7.10 3.52 10.74
CA TYR A 271 7.74 2.20 10.75
C TYR A 271 6.88 1.14 10.02
N ASP A 272 5.58 1.21 10.20
CA ASP A 272 4.64 0.27 9.58
C ASP A 272 4.40 0.55 8.11
N ASP A 273 4.29 1.82 7.72
CA ASP A 273 4.21 2.16 6.30
C ASP A 273 5.47 1.69 5.55
N ALA A 274 6.65 1.92 6.14
CA ALA A 274 7.93 1.45 5.60
C ALA A 274 8.02 -0.09 5.57
N GLY A 275 7.54 -0.75 6.61
CA GLY A 275 7.47 -2.20 6.73
C GLY A 275 6.57 -2.86 5.69
N GLY A 276 5.38 -2.30 5.50
CA GLY A 276 4.42 -2.79 4.52
C GLY A 276 4.91 -2.62 3.09
N LEU A 277 5.44 -1.45 2.74
CA LEU A 277 6.05 -1.24 1.43
C LEU A 277 7.26 -2.16 1.24
N LYS A 278 8.06 -2.38 2.28
CA LYS A 278 9.16 -3.36 2.25
C LYS A 278 8.65 -4.76 1.92
N TYR A 279 7.59 -5.20 2.57
CA TYR A 279 6.99 -6.51 2.29
C TYR A 279 6.48 -6.58 0.85
N LEU A 280 5.67 -5.60 0.42
CA LEU A 280 5.06 -5.54 -0.91
C LEU A 280 6.10 -5.56 -2.04
N TYR A 281 7.15 -4.75 -1.93
CA TYR A 281 8.14 -4.55 -3.00
C TYR A 281 9.43 -5.36 -2.82
N SER A 282 9.45 -6.30 -1.86
CA SER A 282 10.57 -7.24 -1.74
C SER A 282 10.66 -8.18 -2.96
N LYS A 283 11.87 -8.57 -3.34
CA LYS A 283 12.18 -9.44 -4.51
C LYS A 283 11.44 -10.78 -4.49
N ASN A 284 11.08 -11.28 -3.30
CA ASN A 284 10.40 -12.57 -3.12
C ASN A 284 8.88 -12.46 -3.07
N ASN A 285 8.34 -11.25 -3.23
CA ASN A 285 6.92 -11.00 -3.30
C ASN A 285 6.58 -10.68 -4.75
N ILE A 286 5.97 -11.63 -5.46
CA ILE A 286 5.61 -11.50 -6.87
C ILE A 286 4.09 -11.36 -6.93
N SER A 287 3.61 -10.24 -7.50
CA SER A 287 2.22 -10.08 -7.92
C SER A 287 2.14 -10.20 -9.43
N TYR A 288 1.17 -10.95 -9.94
CA TYR A 288 0.88 -11.02 -11.37
C TYR A 288 -0.33 -10.13 -11.66
N ASP A 289 -0.12 -9.07 -12.43
CA ASP A 289 -1.22 -8.29 -12.97
C ASP A 289 -1.48 -8.76 -14.40
N PHE A 290 -2.73 -9.16 -14.67
CA PHE A 290 -3.18 -9.26 -16.05
C PHE A 290 -3.62 -7.86 -16.48
N PRO A 291 -3.12 -7.32 -17.59
CA PRO A 291 -3.70 -6.11 -18.15
C PRO A 291 -5.19 -6.35 -18.37
N ASP A 292 -6.00 -5.34 -18.06
CA ASP A 292 -7.42 -5.35 -18.41
C ASP A 292 -7.53 -5.71 -19.91
N PRO A 293 -8.49 -6.54 -20.35
CA PRO A 293 -8.69 -6.85 -21.77
C PRO A 293 -8.74 -5.61 -22.69
N ASP A 294 -9.06 -4.43 -22.16
CA ASP A 294 -9.08 -3.16 -22.89
C ASP A 294 -7.73 -2.40 -22.91
N VAL A 295 -6.71 -2.87 -22.18
CA VAL A 295 -5.36 -2.28 -22.18
C VAL A 295 -4.52 -2.95 -23.28
N LEU A 296 -4.28 -2.19 -24.35
CA LEU A 296 -3.32 -2.57 -25.39
C LEU A 296 -1.91 -2.50 -24.80
N LEU A 297 -1.30 -3.65 -24.54
CA LEU A 297 0.12 -3.74 -24.23
C LEU A 297 0.93 -3.28 -25.46
N VAL A 298 1.47 -2.06 -25.39
CA VAL A 298 2.38 -1.55 -26.42
C VAL A 298 3.75 -2.12 -26.15
N GLU A 299 4.02 -3.31 -26.69
CA GLU A 299 5.35 -3.87 -26.69
C GLU A 299 6.27 -3.11 -27.66
N SER A 300 7.56 -3.07 -27.36
CA SER A 300 8.55 -2.51 -28.28
C SER A 300 8.45 -3.23 -29.64
N PRO A 301 8.47 -2.53 -30.79
CA PRO A 301 8.37 -3.19 -32.09
C PRO A 301 9.51 -4.21 -32.23
N SER A 302 9.12 -5.49 -32.23
CA SER A 302 10.05 -6.58 -32.49
C SER A 302 10.37 -6.61 -33.98
N PHE A 303 11.62 -6.31 -34.34
CA PHE A 303 12.12 -6.47 -35.72
C PHE A 303 12.36 -7.95 -36.09
N VAL A 304 12.04 -8.88 -35.19
CA VAL A 304 12.16 -10.31 -35.43
C VAL A 304 10.92 -10.78 -36.20
N PRO A 305 11.09 -11.41 -37.38
CA PRO A 305 9.98 -12.02 -38.11
C PRO A 305 9.19 -12.96 -37.20
N GLU A 306 7.86 -13.01 -37.32
CA GLU A 306 6.97 -13.83 -36.48
C GLU A 306 7.41 -15.30 -36.39
N SER A 307 8.01 -15.84 -37.46
CA SER A 307 8.54 -17.21 -37.51
C SER A 307 9.75 -17.46 -36.59
N LEU A 308 10.43 -16.40 -36.15
CA LEU A 308 11.63 -16.46 -35.31
C LEU A 308 11.37 -15.93 -33.89
N GLN A 309 10.21 -15.33 -33.60
CA GLN A 309 9.91 -14.79 -32.26
C GLN A 309 9.96 -15.86 -31.17
N SER A 310 9.43 -17.06 -31.42
CA SER A 310 9.52 -18.19 -30.48
C SER A 310 10.94 -18.70 -30.19
N ILE A 311 11.91 -18.35 -31.03
CA ILE A 311 13.32 -18.74 -30.89
C ILE A 311 14.09 -17.73 -30.03
N TYR A 312 13.65 -16.47 -30.03
CA TYR A 312 14.31 -15.36 -29.31
C TYR A 312 13.52 -14.84 -28.11
N ASP A 313 12.31 -15.34 -27.87
CA ASP A 313 11.50 -15.01 -26.70
C ASP A 313 12.09 -15.69 -25.43
N PRO A 314 12.66 -14.92 -24.49
CA PRO A 314 13.21 -15.45 -23.26
C PRO A 314 12.15 -16.04 -22.31
N ASN A 315 10.86 -15.81 -22.58
CA ASN A 315 9.73 -16.19 -21.72
C ASN A 315 8.81 -17.25 -22.35
N SER A 316 9.21 -17.94 -23.43
CA SER A 316 8.37 -18.98 -24.05
C SER A 316 8.24 -20.22 -23.15
N VAL A 317 7.12 -20.33 -22.40
CA VAL A 317 6.84 -21.40 -21.42
C VAL A 317 6.37 -22.71 -22.07
N ASN A 318 6.32 -22.83 -23.40
CA ASN A 318 5.81 -24.03 -24.06
C ASN A 318 6.85 -24.79 -24.89
N GLY A 319 7.46 -25.81 -24.28
CA GLY A 319 7.78 -27.05 -24.98
C GLY A 319 9.24 -27.48 -25.08
N ARG A 320 9.72 -28.20 -24.06
CA ARG A 320 10.65 -29.35 -24.12
C ARG A 320 11.84 -29.28 -25.11
N ARG A 321 13.00 -28.89 -24.56
CA ARG A 321 14.38 -29.38 -24.84
C ARG A 321 14.75 -29.71 -26.30
N SER A 322 15.67 -28.93 -26.90
CA SER A 322 16.93 -29.48 -27.44
C SER A 322 17.90 -28.39 -27.93
N HIS A 323 19.00 -28.26 -27.18
CA HIS A 323 20.38 -28.06 -27.62
C HIS A 323 20.79 -26.82 -28.46
N THR A 324 21.73 -26.08 -27.86
CA THR A 324 23.01 -25.65 -28.46
C THR A 324 23.15 -25.85 -29.96
N ILE A 325 23.07 -24.76 -30.72
CA ILE A 325 23.63 -24.71 -32.07
C ILE A 325 24.51 -23.47 -32.17
N PHE A 326 25.80 -23.66 -31.85
CA PHE A 326 26.85 -22.88 -32.51
C PHE A 326 26.72 -23.12 -34.02
N PRO A 327 26.88 -22.10 -34.87
CA PRO A 327 26.68 -22.26 -36.31
C PRO A 327 27.67 -23.28 -36.87
N ARG A 328 27.17 -24.44 -37.33
CA ARG A 328 27.93 -25.31 -38.23
C ARG A 328 27.71 -24.83 -39.66
N ARG A 329 28.83 -24.66 -40.36
CA ARG A 329 28.92 -24.25 -41.76
C ARG A 329 28.17 -25.24 -42.65
N GLY A 330 27.17 -24.72 -43.36
CA GLY A 330 26.57 -25.34 -44.54
C GLY A 330 25.27 -26.08 -44.26
N LEU A 331 24.16 -25.46 -44.63
CA LEU A 331 23.08 -26.08 -45.40
C LEU A 331 22.19 -24.95 -45.96
N THR A 332 21.88 -25.11 -47.23
CA THR A 332 21.25 -24.17 -48.15
C THR A 332 19.79 -23.92 -47.79
N GLY A 333 19.49 -22.75 -47.24
CA GLY A 333 18.15 -22.17 -47.16
C GLY A 333 18.22 -20.77 -47.73
N ALA A 334 17.57 -20.55 -48.87
CA ALA A 334 17.63 -19.32 -49.63
C ALA A 334 17.12 -18.11 -48.82
N PHE A 335 17.94 -17.06 -48.72
CA PHE A 335 17.43 -15.73 -48.42
C PHE A 335 16.57 -15.27 -49.61
N PRO A 336 15.31 -14.86 -49.43
CA PRO A 336 14.65 -14.10 -50.47
C PRO A 336 15.40 -12.78 -50.65
N ALA A 337 15.83 -12.55 -51.89
CA ALA A 337 16.38 -11.29 -52.35
C ALA A 337 15.31 -10.19 -52.22
N ILE A 338 15.76 -8.97 -51.91
CA ILE A 338 15.01 -7.70 -51.85
C ILE A 338 14.51 -7.35 -50.44
N ALA A 339 15.33 -6.57 -49.72
CA ALA A 339 14.86 -5.67 -48.68
C ALA A 339 14.49 -4.33 -49.34
N PRO A 340 13.26 -3.80 -49.19
CA PRO A 340 13.01 -2.41 -49.48
C PRO A 340 13.49 -1.59 -48.27
N PHE A 341 14.75 -1.13 -48.33
CA PHE A 341 15.19 -0.06 -47.44
C PHE A 341 14.49 1.23 -47.87
N GLY A 342 13.51 1.66 -47.08
CA GLY A 342 12.94 3.00 -47.12
C GLY A 342 13.05 3.62 -45.74
N ASN A 343 14.14 4.35 -45.50
CA ASN A 343 14.33 5.18 -44.32
C ASN A 343 13.54 6.50 -44.49
N PRO A 344 12.70 6.94 -43.54
CA PRO A 344 12.19 8.30 -43.56
C PRO A 344 12.52 9.02 -42.26
N PHE A 345 13.78 9.44 -42.12
CA PHE A 345 14.07 10.73 -41.49
C PHE A 345 14.67 11.65 -42.55
N ARG A 346 13.86 12.59 -43.05
CA ARG A 346 14.22 13.95 -43.47
C ARG A 346 12.94 14.70 -43.88
N GLY A 347 12.56 15.65 -43.04
CA GLY A 347 11.41 16.54 -43.12
C GLY A 347 11.26 17.20 -41.77
#